data_AF-A0A3N7ANL2-F1
#
_entry.id   AF-A0A3N7ANL2-F1
#
_cell.length_a   1.000
_cell.length_b   1.000
_cell.length_c   1.000
_cell.angle_alpha   90.00
_cell.angle_beta   90.00
_cell.angle_gamma   90.00
#
_symmetry.space_group_name_H-M   'P 1'
#
loop_
_entity.id
_entity.type
_entity.pdbx_description
1 polymer ?
#
loop_
_entity_poly.entity_id
_entity_poly.type
_entity_poly.pdbx_seq_one_letter_code
_entity_poly.pdbx_strand_id
1 'polypeptide(L)'
;MNFFKKIFSKNKNTANQPSENPRIDGIYTDEYFNNRYTEDQILSDDFLVDGSFRMLNSFFIDNKIIPAIENPIYHPCNIDKAVTEEPGFYEYCKSFDQDDKQIGLMLTVAFSYYMVHELGFKLYRDKTPEYPLRFMTLKYNNNGGVISLYPFEYSLKVLNGEASFNDLLEKIKKNLENIPTADDFITHFKNNLSQE
;
A
#
# COMPACT_ATOMS: atom_id res chain seq x y z
N MET A 1 21.31 -8.53 1.31
CA MET A 1 20.56 -9.01 2.51
C MET A 1 20.80 -8.25 3.85
N ASN A 2 21.41 -7.06 3.92
CA ASN A 2 21.68 -6.36 5.21
C ASN A 2 20.78 -5.16 5.54
N PHE A 3 20.12 -4.55 4.56
CA PHE A 3 19.30 -3.35 4.76
C PHE A 3 17.94 -3.62 5.40
N PHE A 4 17.18 -4.60 4.87
CA PHE A 4 15.86 -4.96 5.39
C PHE A 4 15.92 -5.46 6.83
N LYS A 5 16.91 -6.31 7.16
CA LYS A 5 17.16 -6.73 8.55
C LYS A 5 17.30 -5.52 9.47
N LYS A 6 18.04 -4.49 9.09
CA LYS A 6 18.24 -3.28 9.90
C LYS A 6 16.95 -2.47 10.11
N ILE A 7 16.05 -2.45 9.11
CA ILE A 7 14.77 -1.73 9.18
C ILE A 7 13.76 -2.45 10.08
N PHE A 8 13.66 -3.77 9.99
CA PHE A 8 12.67 -4.56 10.73
C PHE A 8 13.18 -5.07 12.10
N SER A 9 14.42 -4.76 12.49
CA SER A 9 15.01 -5.18 13.77
C SER A 9 14.44 -4.49 15.02
N LYS A 10 13.61 -3.44 14.88
CA LYS A 10 13.01 -2.74 16.03
C LYS A 10 11.51 -2.95 16.06
N ASN A 11 11.04 -3.38 17.23
CA ASN A 11 9.65 -3.52 17.71
C ASN A 11 9.00 -4.91 17.53
N LYS A 12 9.40 -5.84 18.40
CA LYS A 12 8.47 -6.87 18.90
C LYS A 12 7.75 -6.28 20.12
N ASN A 13 6.49 -5.90 19.95
CA ASN A 13 5.42 -5.60 20.94
C ASN A 13 4.40 -4.77 20.13
N THR A 14 3.15 -5.16 19.86
CA THR A 14 2.12 -5.81 20.66
C THR A 14 1.08 -6.39 19.69
N ALA A 15 0.66 -7.65 19.87
CA ALA A 15 -0.48 -8.20 19.14
C ALA A 15 -1.78 -7.78 19.86
N ASN A 16 -2.55 -6.86 19.27
CA ASN A 16 -3.91 -6.58 19.74
C ASN A 16 -4.85 -7.69 19.24
N GLN A 17 -5.49 -8.40 20.17
CA GLN A 17 -6.61 -9.29 19.87
C GLN A 17 -7.78 -8.47 19.29
N PRO A 18 -8.54 -9.01 18.31
CA PRO A 18 -9.71 -8.31 17.78
C PRO A 18 -10.81 -8.31 18.84
N SER A 19 -11.19 -7.13 19.33
CA SER A 19 -12.40 -6.94 20.14
C SER A 19 -13.62 -6.88 19.22
N GLU A 20 -14.66 -7.65 19.53
CA GLU A 20 -15.90 -7.78 18.74
C GLU A 20 -16.75 -6.50 18.65
N ASN A 21 -16.41 -5.44 19.39
CA ASN A 21 -17.06 -4.14 19.28
C ASN A 21 -16.08 -3.09 18.71
N PRO A 22 -16.45 -2.35 17.66
CA PRO A 22 -15.63 -1.26 17.15
C PRO A 22 -15.54 -0.17 18.22
N ARG A 23 -14.41 -0.11 18.94
CA ARG A 23 -14.09 1.00 19.84
C ARG A 23 -13.80 2.24 19.01
N ILE A 24 -14.52 3.32 19.26
CA ILE A 24 -14.24 4.63 18.67
C ILE A 24 -12.94 5.14 19.31
N ASP A 25 -11.85 5.15 18.53
CA ASP A 25 -10.52 5.59 18.98
C ASP A 25 -10.40 7.13 19.03
N GLY A 26 -11.33 7.84 18.40
CA GLY A 26 -11.43 9.30 18.43
C GLY A 26 -12.31 9.85 17.31
N ILE A 27 -12.75 11.11 17.47
CA ILE A 27 -13.36 11.89 16.39
C ILE A 27 -12.26 12.81 15.84
N TYR A 28 -11.85 12.57 14.61
CA TYR A 28 -10.83 13.37 13.93
C TYR A 28 -11.50 14.44 13.10
N THR A 29 -11.10 15.70 13.28
CA THR A 29 -11.61 16.83 12.49
C THR A 29 -10.91 16.91 11.14
N ASP A 30 -11.58 17.51 10.15
CA ASP A 30 -10.96 17.81 8.85
C ASP A 30 -9.73 18.71 9.00
N GLU A 31 -9.74 19.61 9.99
CA GLU A 31 -8.58 20.46 10.31
C GLU A 31 -7.37 19.63 10.74
N TYR A 32 -7.56 18.66 11.65
CA TYR A 32 -6.49 17.74 12.04
C TYR A 32 -5.96 16.97 10.82
N PHE A 33 -6.86 16.47 9.99
CA PHE A 33 -6.50 15.71 8.80
C PHE A 33 -5.65 16.54 7.82
N ASN A 34 -6.10 17.76 7.48
CA ASN A 34 -5.41 18.65 6.53
C ASN A 34 -4.07 19.16 7.08
N ASN A 35 -3.96 19.29 8.40
CA ASN A 35 -2.69 19.63 9.03
C ASN A 35 -1.66 18.49 8.90
N ARG A 36 -2.09 17.23 9.13
CA ARG A 36 -1.22 16.06 9.09
C ARG A 36 -0.89 15.59 7.67
N TYR A 37 -1.87 15.54 6.79
CA TYR A 37 -1.74 14.95 5.45
C TYR A 37 -1.67 16.00 4.35
N THR A 38 -0.95 15.69 3.29
CA THR A 38 -0.97 16.45 2.03
C THR A 38 -1.25 15.49 0.91
N GLU A 39 -2.33 15.72 0.16
CA GLU A 39 -2.67 14.90 -1.00
C GLU A 39 -1.54 15.02 -2.03
N ASP A 40 -1.13 13.87 -2.55
CA ASP A 40 -0.11 13.77 -3.59
C ASP A 40 -0.74 13.18 -4.84
N GLN A 41 -0.45 13.75 -5.99
CA GLN A 41 -1.01 13.29 -7.26
C GLN A 41 -0.02 12.39 -7.96
N ILE A 42 -0.43 11.14 -8.20
CA ILE A 42 0.38 10.17 -8.93
C ILE A 42 -0.07 10.13 -10.40
N LEU A 43 0.56 10.98 -11.20
CA LEU A 43 0.26 11.13 -12.63
C LEU A 43 1.11 10.17 -13.47
N SER A 44 0.59 9.75 -14.63
CA SER A 44 1.28 8.79 -15.51
C SER A 44 2.56 9.36 -16.13
N ASP A 45 2.65 10.68 -16.28
CA ASP A 45 3.78 11.41 -16.83
C ASP A 45 4.79 11.85 -15.76
N ASP A 46 4.55 11.52 -14.48
CA ASP A 46 5.54 11.69 -13.43
C ASP A 46 6.76 10.81 -13.71
N PHE A 47 7.94 11.43 -13.68
CA PHE A 47 9.22 10.76 -13.91
C PHE A 47 9.42 9.52 -13.02
N LEU A 48 8.97 9.56 -11.76
CA LEU A 48 9.07 8.42 -10.84
C LEU A 48 8.13 7.29 -11.23
N VAL A 49 6.94 7.62 -11.74
CA VAL A 49 5.94 6.64 -12.19
C VAL A 49 6.42 5.95 -13.46
N ASP A 50 6.76 6.73 -14.49
CA ASP A 50 7.28 6.21 -15.75
C ASP A 50 8.57 5.40 -15.53
N GLY A 51 9.50 5.89 -14.70
CA GLY A 51 10.72 5.18 -14.35
C GLY A 51 10.46 3.83 -13.66
N SER A 52 9.50 3.78 -12.74
CA SER A 52 9.11 2.54 -12.05
C SER A 52 8.51 1.51 -13.00
N PHE A 53 7.64 1.96 -13.92
CA PHE A 53 7.01 1.08 -14.91
C PHE A 53 8.02 0.56 -15.92
N ARG A 54 8.92 1.43 -16.39
CA ARG A 54 10.00 1.03 -17.30
C ARG A 54 10.90 0.00 -16.65
N MET A 55 11.31 0.21 -15.39
CA MET A 55 12.18 -0.74 -14.70
C MET A 55 11.52 -2.11 -14.54
N LEU A 56 10.22 -2.14 -14.16
CA LEU A 56 9.44 -3.38 -14.11
C LEU A 56 9.33 -4.05 -15.49
N ASN A 57 9.02 -3.27 -16.52
CA ASN A 57 8.90 -3.81 -17.88
C ASN A 57 10.24 -4.34 -18.41
N SER A 58 11.33 -3.62 -18.19
CA SER A 58 12.69 -4.03 -18.57
C SER A 58 13.10 -5.30 -17.85
N PHE A 59 12.77 -5.48 -16.56
CA PHE A 59 12.98 -6.74 -15.86
C PHE A 59 12.36 -7.93 -16.61
N PHE A 60 11.10 -7.81 -17.03
CA PHE A 60 10.43 -8.89 -17.76
C PHE A 60 11.06 -9.15 -19.13
N ILE A 61 11.38 -8.09 -19.86
CA ILE A 61 11.97 -8.19 -21.21
C ILE A 61 13.36 -8.82 -21.16
N ASP A 62 14.26 -8.28 -20.33
CA ASP A 62 15.66 -8.68 -20.29
C ASP A 62 15.83 -10.12 -19.81
N ASN A 63 15.00 -10.53 -18.84
CA ASN A 63 15.01 -11.89 -18.30
C ASN A 63 14.10 -12.85 -19.07
N LYS A 64 13.41 -12.38 -20.12
CA LYS A 64 12.48 -13.17 -20.96
C LYS A 64 11.36 -13.84 -20.14
N ILE A 65 10.90 -13.16 -19.09
CA ILE A 65 9.83 -13.62 -18.21
C ILE A 65 8.51 -13.08 -18.77
N ILE A 66 7.54 -13.96 -18.97
CA ILE A 66 6.19 -13.54 -19.37
C ILE A 66 5.47 -12.96 -18.13
N PRO A 67 4.96 -11.72 -18.17
CA PRO A 67 4.16 -11.15 -17.09
C PRO A 67 2.96 -12.03 -16.74
N ALA A 68 2.51 -11.99 -15.48
CA ALA A 68 1.28 -12.69 -15.09
C ALA A 68 0.03 -12.07 -15.73
N ILE A 69 0.05 -10.76 -15.92
CA ILE A 69 -0.99 -9.94 -16.57
C ILE A 69 -0.31 -9.11 -17.65
N GLU A 70 -0.80 -9.17 -18.89
CA GLU A 70 -0.16 -8.50 -20.02
C GLU A 70 -0.19 -6.96 -19.91
N ASN A 71 -1.32 -6.41 -19.47
CA ASN A 71 -1.51 -4.96 -19.29
C ASN A 71 -2.51 -4.71 -18.15
N PRO A 72 -2.22 -3.83 -17.17
CA PRO A 72 -1.00 -3.03 -17.02
C PRO A 72 0.19 -3.79 -16.42
N ILE A 73 1.41 -3.36 -16.78
CA ILE A 73 2.65 -3.96 -16.25
C ILE A 73 2.78 -3.79 -14.74
N TYR A 74 2.24 -2.72 -14.18
CA TYR A 74 2.23 -2.42 -12.74
C TYR A 74 1.13 -3.17 -11.95
N HIS A 75 0.43 -4.12 -12.57
CA HIS A 75 -0.55 -4.95 -11.85
C HIS A 75 0.12 -5.67 -10.66
N PRO A 76 -0.51 -5.75 -9.48
CA PRO A 76 0.05 -6.41 -8.29
C PRO A 76 0.64 -7.81 -8.54
N CYS A 77 -0.05 -8.67 -9.30
CA CYS A 77 0.49 -9.96 -9.73
C CYS A 77 1.83 -9.89 -10.46
N ASN A 78 2.02 -8.89 -11.32
CA ASN A 78 3.28 -8.70 -12.04
C ASN A 78 4.36 -8.21 -11.07
N ILE A 79 4.04 -7.28 -10.18
CA ILE A 79 5.00 -6.79 -9.18
C ILE A 79 5.49 -7.96 -8.31
N ASP A 80 4.58 -8.78 -7.80
CA ASP A 80 4.93 -9.96 -7.00
C ASP A 80 5.78 -10.95 -7.82
N LYS A 81 5.37 -11.24 -9.06
CA LYS A 81 6.14 -12.12 -9.95
C LYS A 81 7.56 -11.60 -10.18
N ALA A 82 7.73 -10.30 -10.39
CA ALA A 82 9.05 -9.70 -10.57
C ALA A 82 9.91 -9.86 -9.32
N VAL A 83 9.32 -9.75 -8.13
CA VAL A 83 10.04 -9.94 -6.86
C VAL A 83 10.46 -11.39 -6.64
N THR A 84 9.62 -12.36 -7.02
CA THR A 84 9.84 -13.78 -6.70
C THR A 84 10.59 -14.58 -7.77
N GLU A 85 10.51 -14.18 -9.04
CA GLU A 85 11.15 -14.89 -10.16
C GLU A 85 12.64 -14.56 -10.24
N GLU A 86 13.52 -15.55 -10.38
CA GLU A 86 14.96 -15.32 -10.48
C GLU A 86 15.33 -14.51 -11.74
N PRO A 87 16.27 -13.53 -11.65
CA PRO A 87 17.16 -13.24 -10.51
C PRO A 87 16.51 -12.43 -9.36
N GLY A 88 15.25 -12.01 -9.52
CA GLY A 88 14.53 -11.17 -8.59
C GLY A 88 14.69 -9.68 -8.93
N PHE A 89 13.60 -8.93 -8.86
CA PHE A 89 13.55 -7.51 -9.20
C PHE A 89 14.57 -6.68 -8.41
N TYR A 90 14.80 -7.03 -7.15
CA TYR A 90 15.80 -6.36 -6.31
C TYR A 90 17.20 -6.49 -6.90
N GLU A 91 17.68 -7.70 -7.17
CA GLU A 91 19.02 -7.93 -7.71
C GLU A 91 19.16 -7.36 -9.14
N TYR A 92 18.09 -7.44 -9.93
CA TYR A 92 18.05 -6.76 -11.23
C TYR A 92 18.27 -5.25 -11.08
N CYS A 93 17.52 -4.57 -10.21
CA CYS A 93 17.72 -3.13 -9.98
C CYS A 93 19.09 -2.80 -9.39
N LYS A 94 19.66 -3.67 -8.54
CA LYS A 94 21.03 -3.51 -8.02
C LYS A 94 22.06 -3.48 -9.13
N SER A 95 21.85 -4.19 -10.24
CA SER A 95 22.75 -4.17 -11.40
C SER A 95 22.77 -2.82 -12.14
N PHE A 96 21.79 -1.95 -11.90
CA PHE A 96 21.70 -0.58 -12.41
C PHE A 96 22.01 0.47 -11.33
N ASP A 97 22.81 0.11 -10.32
CA ASP A 97 23.24 0.98 -9.22
C ASP A 97 22.11 1.64 -8.43
N GLN A 98 20.90 1.06 -8.43
CA GLN A 98 19.80 1.57 -7.63
C GLN A 98 20.04 1.25 -6.15
N ASP A 99 19.79 2.24 -5.29
CA ASP A 99 19.84 2.06 -3.84
C ASP A 99 18.57 1.35 -3.31
N ASP A 100 18.65 0.81 -2.10
CA ASP A 100 17.57 -0.01 -1.53
C ASP A 100 16.27 0.80 -1.31
N LYS A 101 16.38 2.10 -1.06
CA LYS A 101 15.21 2.98 -0.90
C LYS A 101 14.56 3.26 -2.24
N GLN A 102 15.34 3.50 -3.29
CA GLN A 102 14.87 3.69 -4.66
C GLN A 102 14.10 2.47 -5.14
N ILE A 103 14.64 1.26 -4.93
CA ILE A 103 13.97 0.00 -5.30
C ILE A 103 12.64 -0.15 -4.54
N GLY A 104 12.66 0.08 -3.22
CA GLY A 104 11.44 0.07 -2.41
C GLY A 104 10.41 1.10 -2.88
N LEU A 105 10.85 2.29 -3.26
CA LEU A 105 10.00 3.36 -3.77
C LEU A 105 9.42 3.01 -5.14
N MET A 106 10.16 2.35 -6.03
CA MET A 106 9.65 1.93 -7.34
C MET A 106 8.45 0.98 -7.19
N LEU A 107 8.57 -0.02 -6.29
CA LEU A 107 7.43 -0.91 -6.00
C LEU A 107 6.28 -0.16 -5.33
N THR A 108 6.59 0.76 -4.41
CA THR A 108 5.60 1.60 -3.73
C THR A 108 4.79 2.42 -4.72
N VAL A 109 5.47 3.07 -5.66
CA VAL A 109 4.89 3.90 -6.71
C VAL A 109 4.04 3.04 -7.64
N ALA A 110 4.57 1.92 -8.11
CA ALA A 110 3.84 1.03 -9.01
C ALA A 110 2.55 0.49 -8.39
N PHE A 111 2.62 -0.01 -7.15
CA PHE A 111 1.45 -0.47 -6.42
C PHE A 111 0.48 0.67 -6.12
N SER A 112 0.97 1.83 -5.66
CA SER A 112 0.12 2.99 -5.36
C SER A 112 -0.61 3.50 -6.58
N TYR A 113 0.04 3.51 -7.74
CA TYR A 113 -0.59 3.89 -9.00
C TYR A 113 -1.76 2.97 -9.32
N TYR A 114 -1.58 1.65 -9.23
CA TYR A 114 -2.67 0.69 -9.40
C TYR A 114 -3.84 0.98 -8.44
N MET A 115 -3.56 1.16 -7.15
CA MET A 115 -4.61 1.41 -6.15
C MET A 115 -5.39 2.70 -6.41
N VAL A 116 -4.70 3.77 -6.84
CA VAL A 116 -5.33 5.06 -7.14
C VAL A 116 -6.21 4.97 -8.38
N HIS A 117 -5.69 4.41 -9.46
CA HIS A 117 -6.35 4.45 -10.78
C HIS A 117 -7.39 3.33 -10.97
N GLU A 118 -7.20 2.17 -10.34
CA GLU A 118 -8.13 1.03 -10.49
C GLU A 118 -9.14 0.93 -9.34
N LEU A 119 -8.78 1.39 -8.14
CA LEU A 119 -9.63 1.25 -6.94
C LEU A 119 -10.03 2.58 -6.29
N GLY A 120 -9.68 3.72 -6.89
CA GLY A 120 -10.12 5.04 -6.43
C GLY A 120 -9.52 5.48 -5.10
N PHE A 121 -8.38 4.90 -4.70
CA PHE A 121 -7.64 5.41 -3.55
C PHE A 121 -7.06 6.80 -3.86
N LYS A 122 -6.73 7.53 -2.80
CA LYS A 122 -5.96 8.77 -2.87
C LYS A 122 -4.65 8.60 -2.11
N LEU A 123 -3.58 9.11 -2.69
CA LEU A 123 -2.26 9.07 -2.07
C LEU A 123 -2.04 10.35 -1.23
N TYR A 124 -1.49 10.17 -0.04
CA TYR A 124 -1.16 11.27 0.87
C TYR A 124 0.25 11.10 1.39
N ARG A 125 0.94 12.24 1.56
CA ARG A 125 2.13 12.35 2.39
C ARG A 125 1.71 12.66 3.83
N ASP A 126 2.17 11.84 4.77
CA ASP A 126 2.00 12.07 6.21
C ASP A 126 3.18 12.92 6.72
N LYS A 127 2.89 14.12 7.24
CA LYS A 127 3.90 15.03 7.79
C LYS A 127 4.38 14.62 9.19
N THR A 128 3.57 13.82 9.91
CA THR A 128 3.86 13.38 11.28
C THR A 128 3.58 11.87 11.40
N PRO A 129 4.30 11.03 10.65
CA PRO A 129 4.04 9.60 10.67
C PRO A 129 4.49 9.00 12.01
N GLU A 130 3.67 8.11 12.57
CA GLU A 130 4.00 7.38 13.80
C GLU A 130 5.25 6.50 13.65
N TYR A 131 5.48 6.01 12.43
CA TYR A 131 6.65 5.21 12.06
C TYR A 131 7.32 5.79 10.81
N PRO A 132 8.66 5.85 10.75
CA PRO A 132 9.36 6.50 9.63
C PRO A 132 9.03 5.95 8.23
N LEU A 133 8.60 4.68 8.13
CA LEU A 133 8.26 4.04 6.86
C LEU A 133 6.83 4.35 6.37
N ARG A 134 6.03 5.05 7.17
CA ARG A 134 4.62 5.39 6.88
C ARG A 134 4.44 6.83 6.37
N PHE A 135 5.51 7.41 5.82
CA PHE A 135 5.48 8.76 5.26
C PHE A 135 4.55 8.89 4.04
N MET A 136 4.23 7.78 3.37
CA MET A 136 3.19 7.69 2.33
C MET A 136 2.04 6.85 2.86
N THR A 137 0.81 7.31 2.62
CA THR A 137 -0.42 6.62 3.00
C THR A 137 -1.42 6.68 1.85
N LEU A 138 -1.94 5.52 1.43
CA LEU A 138 -3.09 5.44 0.55
C LEU A 138 -4.36 5.42 1.39
N LYS A 139 -5.33 6.27 1.05
CA LYS A 139 -6.62 6.33 1.74
C LYS A 139 -7.76 6.14 0.74
N TYR A 140 -8.71 5.28 1.10
CA TYR A 140 -9.98 5.12 0.42
C TYR A 140 -11.09 5.56 1.37
N ASN A 141 -12.07 6.29 0.86
CA ASN A 141 -13.23 6.73 1.62
C ASN A 141 -14.50 6.42 0.82
N ASN A 142 -15.38 5.61 1.42
CA ASN A 142 -16.72 5.36 0.91
C ASN A 142 -17.74 5.82 1.95
N ASN A 143 -18.19 7.07 1.82
CA ASN A 143 -19.22 7.68 2.66
C ASN A 143 -19.00 7.45 4.17
N GLY A 144 -17.76 7.62 4.64
CA GLY A 144 -17.40 7.49 6.06
C GLY A 144 -16.68 6.19 6.42
N GLY A 145 -16.80 5.14 5.60
CA GLY A 145 -15.94 3.96 5.70
C GLY A 145 -14.55 4.26 5.14
N VAL A 146 -13.51 4.19 5.97
CA VAL A 146 -12.14 4.57 5.57
C VAL A 146 -11.19 3.38 5.65
N ILE A 147 -10.45 3.14 4.57
CA ILE A 147 -9.29 2.22 4.56
C ILE A 147 -8.03 3.07 4.44
N SER A 148 -7.01 2.76 5.25
CA SER A 148 -5.67 3.34 5.14
C SER A 148 -4.63 2.25 4.95
N LEU A 149 -3.73 2.43 3.97
CA LEU A 149 -2.63 1.52 3.66
C LEU A 149 -1.30 2.29 3.69
N TYR A 150 -0.23 1.63 4.11
CA TYR A 150 1.12 2.20 4.14
C TYR A 150 1.97 1.54 3.04
N PRO A 151 1.89 2.01 1.79
CA PRO A 151 2.42 1.30 0.63
C PRO A 151 3.94 1.11 0.71
N PHE A 152 4.69 2.07 1.26
CA PHE A 152 6.14 1.93 1.38
C PHE A 152 6.56 0.85 2.38
N GLU A 153 6.00 0.89 3.59
CA GLU A 153 6.20 -0.17 4.58
C GLU A 153 5.83 -1.55 4.01
N TYR A 154 4.72 -1.64 3.29
CA TYR A 154 4.28 -2.91 2.69
C TYR A 154 5.21 -3.38 1.57
N SER A 155 5.68 -2.48 0.72
CA SER A 155 6.64 -2.79 -0.35
C SER A 155 7.93 -3.41 0.20
N LEU A 156 8.41 -2.91 1.35
CA LEU A 156 9.58 -3.47 2.01
C LEU A 156 9.34 -4.89 2.55
N LYS A 157 8.11 -5.21 3.00
CA LYS A 157 7.74 -6.58 3.39
C LYS A 157 7.71 -7.52 2.19
N VAL A 158 7.16 -7.06 1.07
CA VAL A 158 7.14 -7.82 -0.20
C VAL A 158 8.57 -8.11 -0.66
N LEU A 159 9.45 -7.10 -0.69
CA LEU A 159 10.86 -7.29 -1.04
C LEU A 159 11.60 -8.26 -0.09
N ASN A 160 11.16 -8.39 1.16
CA ASN A 160 11.73 -9.32 2.12
C ASN A 160 11.08 -10.73 2.07
N GLY A 161 10.15 -10.97 1.15
CA GLY A 161 9.44 -12.25 1.02
C GLY A 161 8.43 -12.53 2.14
N GLU A 162 8.00 -11.50 2.88
CA GLU A 162 7.08 -11.63 4.03
C GLU A 162 5.61 -11.40 3.63
N ALA A 163 5.37 -10.88 2.43
CA ALA A 163 4.06 -10.45 1.96
C ALA A 163 3.97 -10.51 0.43
N SER A 164 2.74 -10.39 -0.09
CA SER A 164 2.42 -10.29 -1.52
C SER A 164 1.42 -9.14 -1.73
N PHE A 165 1.64 -8.33 -2.77
CA PHE A 165 0.68 -7.29 -3.14
C PHE A 165 -0.63 -7.87 -3.66
N ASN A 166 -0.60 -9.00 -4.37
CA ASN A 166 -1.81 -9.67 -4.83
C ASN A 166 -2.67 -10.15 -3.66
N ASP A 167 -2.07 -10.76 -2.64
CA ASP A 167 -2.79 -11.15 -1.42
C ASP A 167 -3.42 -9.95 -0.70
N LEU A 168 -2.72 -8.81 -0.68
CA LEU A 168 -3.26 -7.55 -0.16
C LEU A 168 -4.43 -7.06 -1.02
N LEU A 169 -4.28 -7.09 -2.34
CA LEU A 169 -5.31 -6.65 -3.29
C LEU A 169 -6.61 -7.45 -3.10
N GLU A 170 -6.52 -8.78 -3.03
CA GLU A 170 -7.70 -9.63 -2.86
C GLU A 170 -8.40 -9.38 -1.52
N LYS A 171 -7.64 -9.17 -0.44
CA LYS A 171 -8.19 -8.75 0.86
C LYS A 171 -8.89 -7.39 0.77
N ILE A 172 -8.29 -6.43 0.07
CA ILE A 172 -8.88 -5.10 -0.10
C ILE A 172 -10.17 -5.19 -0.90
N LYS A 173 -10.18 -5.87 -2.06
CA LYS A 173 -11.39 -6.03 -2.90
C LYS A 173 -12.55 -6.62 -2.09
N LYS A 174 -12.28 -7.71 -1.35
CA LYS A 174 -13.28 -8.31 -0.46
C LYS A 174 -13.81 -7.35 0.61
N ASN A 175 -12.93 -6.51 1.17
CA ASN A 175 -13.34 -5.54 2.19
C ASN A 175 -14.06 -4.33 1.60
N LEU A 176 -13.72 -3.90 0.38
CA LEU A 176 -14.37 -2.78 -0.31
C LEU A 176 -15.84 -3.08 -0.61
N GLU A 177 -16.16 -4.32 -0.98
CA GLU A 177 -17.54 -4.78 -1.18
C GLU A 177 -18.39 -4.73 0.10
N ASN A 178 -17.74 -4.76 1.28
CA ASN A 178 -18.40 -4.88 2.58
C ASN A 178 -18.12 -3.69 3.51
N ILE A 179 -17.58 -2.58 2.98
CA ILE A 179 -17.20 -1.45 3.83
C ILE A 179 -18.48 -0.74 4.31
N PRO A 180 -18.70 -0.62 5.63
CA PRO A 180 -19.90 0.03 6.15
C PRO A 180 -19.84 1.52 5.83
N THR A 181 -20.99 2.08 5.48
CA THR A 181 -21.16 3.52 5.35
C THR A 181 -21.37 4.17 6.73
N ALA A 182 -21.27 5.50 6.80
CA ALA A 182 -21.64 6.26 8.00
C ALA A 182 -23.10 5.99 8.42
N ASP A 183 -24.01 5.82 7.45
CA ASP A 183 -25.42 5.54 7.72
C ASP A 183 -25.63 4.13 8.30
N ASP A 184 -24.89 3.14 7.79
CA ASP A 184 -24.88 1.78 8.36
C ASP A 184 -24.39 1.81 9.81
N PHE A 185 -23.33 2.58 10.08
CA PHE A 185 -22.79 2.75 11.42
C PHE A 185 -23.79 3.42 12.36
N ILE A 186 -24.44 4.51 11.93
CA ILE A 186 -25.48 5.20 12.72
C ILE A 186 -26.66 4.26 13.00
N THR A 187 -27.07 3.47 12.02
CA THR A 187 -28.18 2.52 12.15
C THR A 187 -27.83 1.41 13.15
N HIS A 188 -26.65 0.82 13.05
CA HIS A 188 -26.15 -0.16 14.02
C HIS A 188 -26.05 0.43 15.43
N PHE A 189 -25.53 1.64 15.57
CA PHE A 189 -25.40 2.32 16.86
C PHE A 189 -26.77 2.58 17.50
N LYS A 190 -27.75 3.06 16.74
CA LYS A 190 -29.13 3.24 17.22
C LYS A 190 -29.79 1.92 17.63
N ASN A 191 -29.58 0.85 16.85
CA ASN A 191 -30.15 -0.46 17.16
C ASN A 191 -29.56 -1.05 18.45
N ASN A 192 -28.26 -0.87 18.68
CA ASN A 192 -27.60 -1.32 19.92
C ASN A 192 -28.07 -0.52 21.15
N LEU A 193 -28.28 0.80 21.00
CA LEU A 193 -28.87 1.64 22.06
C LEU A 193 -30.34 1.32 22.36
N SER A 194 -31.07 0.72 21.41
CA SER A 194 -32.48 0.34 21.57
C SER A 194 -32.67 -1.02 22.24
N GLN A 195 -31.57 -1.74 22.49
CA GLN A 195 -31.55 -3.07 23.13
C GLN A 195 -31.02 -3.04 24.57
N GLU A 196 -30.69 -1.85 25.10
CA GLU A 196 -30.45 -1.57 26.53
C GLU A 196 -31.66 -0.88 27.17
#